data_AF-A0A317HJT7-F1
#
_entry.id   AF-A0A317HJT7-F1
#
_cell.length_a   1.000
_cell.length_b   1.000
_cell.length_c   1.000
_cell.angle_alpha   90.00
_cell.angle_beta   90.00
_cell.angle_gamma   90.00
#
_symmetry.space_group_name_H-M   'P 1'
#
loop_
_entity.id
_entity.type
_entity.pdbx_description
1 polymer ?
#
loop_
_entity_poly.entity_id
_entity_poly.type
_entity_poly.pdbx_seq_one_letter_code
_entity_poly.pdbx_strand_id
1 'polypeptide(L)'
;MKTNLNRRRFLKGAAAGAAAAGGAALIGAPVAGAQSQQGATQLRGTAPPPSARALAAETEPVSVHTDVLTADDPGSDFMVDVVKALGIEYIAANPGSSFRSLHESFINYGGNKNPEWLTCCHEESSIAIADGYFRVSGQPMVAMAHGTVGLQHASMNIYNAFVGRIPVFVILGNALDANARRP
;
A
#
# COMPACT_ATOMS: atom_id res chain seq x y z
N MET A 1 -35.77 17.09 10.98
CA MET A 1 -36.21 15.84 10.31
C MET A 1 -34.94 15.13 9.83
N LYS A 2 -34.41 14.15 10.59
CA LYS A 2 -33.14 13.47 10.28
C LYS A 2 -33.44 12.23 9.42
N THR A 3 -33.04 12.24 8.16
CA THR A 3 -33.18 11.09 7.26
C THR A 3 -32.00 10.14 7.45
N ASN A 4 -32.28 8.95 8.00
CA ASN A 4 -31.30 7.86 8.10
C ASN A 4 -31.02 7.28 6.70
N LEU A 5 -29.94 7.72 6.07
CA LEU A 5 -29.42 7.10 4.84
C LEU A 5 -28.73 5.78 5.19
N ASN A 6 -29.38 4.66 4.83
CA ASN A 6 -28.85 3.32 5.02
C ASN A 6 -28.10 2.87 3.75
N ARG A 7 -26.82 2.48 3.89
CA ARG A 7 -25.93 2.07 2.78
C ARG A 7 -26.56 1.03 1.83
N ARG A 8 -27.40 0.15 2.36
CA ARG A 8 -28.10 -0.90 1.57
C ARG A 8 -29.18 -0.35 0.63
N ARG A 9 -29.74 0.83 0.93
CA ARG A 9 -30.78 1.48 0.12
C ARG A 9 -30.18 2.30 -1.02
N PHE A 10 -29.00 2.88 -0.80
CA PHE A 10 -28.27 3.65 -1.80
C PHE A 10 -27.87 2.80 -3.02
N LEU A 11 -27.29 1.63 -2.79
CA LEU A 11 -26.83 0.75 -3.87
C LEU A 11 -27.98 0.16 -4.71
N LYS A 12 -29.20 0.05 -4.15
CA LYS A 12 -30.38 -0.39 -4.91
C LYS A 12 -30.91 0.68 -5.87
N GLY A 13 -30.68 1.96 -5.60
CA GLY A 13 -31.12 3.06 -6.46
C GLY A 13 -30.30 3.19 -7.75
N ALA A 14 -29.00 2.86 -7.70
CA ALA A 14 -28.10 2.98 -8.84
C ALA A 14 -28.38 1.94 -9.96
N ALA A 15 -29.04 0.82 -9.65
CA ALA A 15 -29.32 -0.23 -10.62
C ALA A 15 -30.61 0.00 -11.45
N ALA A 16 -31.42 1.03 -11.14
CA ALA A 16 -32.71 1.27 -11.78
C ALA A 16 -32.71 2.45 -12.78
N GLY A 17 -31.55 3.04 -13.10
CA GLY A 17 -31.45 4.24 -13.95
C GLY A 17 -31.14 4.00 -15.43
N ALA A 18 -30.90 2.76 -15.87
CA ALA A 18 -30.41 2.49 -17.24
C ALA A 18 -31.49 2.01 -18.23
N ALA A 19 -32.77 2.04 -17.87
CA ALA A 19 -33.82 1.51 -18.72
C ALA A 19 -35.10 2.37 -18.73
N ALA A 20 -35.03 3.60 -19.27
CA ALA A 20 -36.20 4.31 -19.81
C ALA A 20 -35.82 5.62 -20.54
N ALA A 21 -35.53 5.51 -21.83
CA ALA A 21 -35.84 6.52 -22.85
C ALA A 21 -35.80 5.75 -24.19
N GLY A 22 -36.92 5.31 -24.77
CA GLY A 22 -38.11 6.08 -25.09
C GLY A 22 -37.97 6.54 -26.54
N GLY A 23 -38.45 5.72 -27.48
CA GLY A 23 -38.28 5.95 -28.91
C GLY A 23 -39.13 7.08 -29.49
N ALA A 24 -38.63 7.67 -30.58
CA ALA A 24 -39.40 8.42 -31.56
C ALA A 24 -38.81 8.14 -32.95
N ALA A 25 -39.64 7.57 -33.83
CA ALA A 25 -39.32 7.42 -35.25
C ALA A 25 -39.80 8.68 -36.01
N LEU A 26 -39.02 9.15 -37.00
CA LEU A 26 -39.42 9.32 -38.42
C LEU A 26 -38.56 10.35 -39.21
N ILE A 27 -37.98 9.83 -40.31
CA ILE A 27 -37.73 10.44 -41.65
C ILE A 27 -36.46 11.27 -41.90
N GLY A 28 -35.56 10.74 -42.77
CA GLY A 28 -34.48 11.46 -43.46
C GLY A 28 -33.78 10.57 -44.52
N ALA A 29 -33.48 11.13 -45.69
CA ALA A 29 -33.01 10.57 -46.98
C ALA A 29 -31.84 9.54 -46.97
N PRO A 30 -31.60 8.77 -48.07
CA PRO A 30 -30.50 7.81 -48.11
C PRO A 30 -29.16 8.55 -48.21
N VAL A 31 -28.35 8.47 -47.16
CA VAL A 31 -26.96 8.95 -47.21
C VAL A 31 -26.11 7.82 -47.80
N ALA A 32 -25.56 8.10 -48.97
CA ALA A 32 -24.61 7.24 -49.65
C ALA A 32 -23.35 7.01 -48.80
N GLY A 33 -22.87 5.77 -48.78
CA GLY A 33 -21.45 5.44 -48.60
C GLY A 33 -20.84 5.74 -47.24
N ALA A 34 -21.22 5.00 -46.20
CA ALA A 34 -20.32 4.74 -45.08
C ALA A 34 -19.58 3.43 -45.37
N GLN A 35 -18.39 3.53 -45.96
CA GLN A 35 -17.47 2.40 -46.02
C GLN A 35 -17.21 1.94 -44.59
N SER A 36 -17.57 0.71 -44.28
CA SER A 36 -17.14 0.05 -43.05
C SER A 36 -15.62 -0.03 -43.08
N GLN A 37 -14.97 0.89 -42.37
CA GLN A 37 -13.58 0.73 -42.02
C GLN A 37 -13.55 -0.48 -41.08
N GLN A 38 -13.22 -1.65 -41.64
CA GLN A 38 -12.87 -2.84 -40.88
C GLN A 38 -11.59 -2.49 -40.12
N GLY A 39 -11.77 -1.83 -38.98
CA GLY A 39 -10.77 -1.82 -37.93
C GLY A 39 -10.59 -3.28 -37.55
N ALA A 40 -9.46 -3.87 -37.97
CA ALA A 40 -9.07 -5.18 -37.54
C ALA A 40 -9.19 -5.21 -36.02
N THR A 41 -10.07 -6.06 -35.51
CA THR A 41 -10.09 -6.42 -34.09
C THR A 41 -8.71 -6.99 -33.81
N GLN A 42 -7.79 -6.16 -33.30
CA GLN A 42 -6.53 -6.69 -32.78
C GLN A 42 -6.94 -7.57 -31.60
N LEU A 43 -6.90 -8.88 -31.85
CA LEU A 43 -7.01 -9.89 -30.81
C LEU A 43 -6.02 -9.48 -29.74
N ARG A 44 -6.52 -9.12 -28.55
CA ARG A 44 -5.67 -8.93 -27.36
C ARG A 44 -4.77 -10.16 -27.31
N GLY A 45 -3.46 -9.95 -27.47
CA GLY A 45 -2.49 -11.03 -27.40
C GLY A 45 -2.73 -11.77 -26.08
N THR A 46 -3.15 -13.03 -26.18
CA THR A 46 -3.28 -13.88 -24.99
C THR A 46 -1.88 -14.08 -24.45
N ALA A 47 -1.67 -13.79 -23.17
CA ALA A 47 -0.40 -14.08 -22.52
C ALA A 47 -0.04 -15.55 -22.78
N PRO A 48 1.21 -15.84 -23.18
CA PRO A 48 1.62 -17.22 -23.41
C PRO A 48 1.46 -18.02 -22.11
N PRO A 49 1.07 -19.30 -22.20
CA PRO A 49 0.96 -20.14 -21.01
C PRO A 49 2.31 -20.21 -20.29
N PRO A 50 2.31 -20.30 -18.94
CA PRO A 50 3.54 -20.41 -18.18
C PRO A 50 4.35 -21.60 -18.68
N SER A 51 5.66 -21.39 -18.86
CA SER A 51 6.55 -22.45 -19.33
C SER A 51 6.51 -23.66 -18.40
N ALA A 52 6.76 -24.86 -18.92
CA ALA A 52 6.84 -26.08 -18.10
C ALA A 52 7.85 -25.93 -16.94
N ARG A 53 8.92 -25.13 -17.14
CA ARG A 53 9.89 -24.77 -16.09
C ARG A 53 9.29 -23.87 -15.01
N ALA A 54 8.47 -22.89 -15.39
CA ALA A 54 7.79 -22.01 -14.44
C ALA A 54 6.76 -22.80 -13.62
N LEU A 55 5.96 -23.65 -14.27
CA LEU A 55 5.03 -24.55 -13.59
C LEU A 55 5.75 -25.52 -12.65
N ALA A 56 6.88 -26.10 -13.08
CA ALA A 56 7.68 -26.97 -12.21
C ALA A 56 8.21 -26.21 -10.99
N ALA A 57 8.78 -25.02 -11.17
CA ALA A 57 9.30 -24.20 -10.07
C ALA A 57 8.20 -23.72 -9.11
N GLU A 58 7.00 -23.42 -9.60
CA GLU A 58 5.85 -23.02 -8.78
C GLU A 58 5.17 -24.22 -8.07
N THR A 59 5.37 -25.45 -8.57
CA THR A 59 4.80 -26.69 -8.01
C THR A 59 5.81 -27.52 -7.22
N GLU A 60 7.05 -27.06 -7.11
CA GLU A 60 8.06 -27.69 -6.27
C GLU A 60 7.57 -27.74 -4.81
N PRO A 61 7.81 -28.86 -4.09
CA PRO A 61 7.48 -28.95 -2.68
C PRO A 61 8.14 -27.81 -1.92
N VAL A 62 7.34 -27.05 -1.17
CA VAL A 62 7.85 -25.94 -0.35
C VAL A 62 8.98 -26.48 0.53
N SER A 63 10.15 -25.84 0.41
CA SER A 63 11.32 -26.14 1.22
C SER A 63 10.92 -26.24 2.70
N VAL A 64 11.23 -27.38 3.32
CA VAL A 64 11.06 -27.59 4.77
C VAL A 64 12.16 -26.89 5.59
N HIS A 65 13.20 -26.38 4.92
CA HIS A 65 14.25 -25.62 5.58
C HIS A 65 13.73 -24.22 5.92
N THR A 66 13.63 -23.95 7.22
CA THR A 66 13.26 -22.65 7.76
C THR A 66 14.52 -21.95 8.23
N ASP A 67 14.78 -20.76 7.74
CA ASP A 67 15.89 -19.94 8.21
C ASP A 67 15.51 -19.32 9.57
N VAL A 68 16.31 -19.58 10.60
CA VAL A 68 16.07 -19.07 11.95
C VAL A 68 16.70 -17.68 12.03
N LEU A 69 15.85 -16.66 11.85
CA LEU A 69 16.27 -15.26 11.82
C LEU A 69 16.10 -14.53 13.16
N THR A 70 15.98 -15.29 14.26
CA THR A 70 15.84 -14.77 15.63
C THR A 70 17.23 -14.56 16.25
N ALA A 71 17.40 -13.49 17.00
CA ALA A 71 18.59 -13.20 17.79
C ALA A 71 18.15 -12.87 19.22
N ASP A 72 18.94 -13.26 20.23
CA ASP A 72 18.60 -13.05 21.64
C ASP A 72 18.70 -11.57 22.04
N ASP A 73 19.73 -10.86 21.55
CA ASP A 73 19.97 -9.44 21.84
C ASP A 73 20.11 -8.62 20.54
N PRO A 74 19.03 -8.40 19.78
CA PRO A 74 19.10 -7.68 18.53
C PRO A 74 19.28 -6.18 18.78
N GLY A 75 20.10 -5.51 17.96
CA GLY A 75 20.29 -4.05 18.04
C GLY A 75 19.00 -3.24 17.80
N SER A 76 17.92 -3.89 17.33
CA SER A 76 16.60 -3.28 17.23
C SER A 76 15.96 -3.00 18.59
N ASP A 77 16.23 -3.79 19.63
CA ASP A 77 15.70 -3.56 20.98
C ASP A 77 16.21 -2.22 21.54
N PHE A 78 17.50 -1.95 21.35
CA PHE A 78 18.08 -0.65 21.68
C PHE A 78 17.37 0.51 20.96
N MET A 79 17.04 0.34 19.66
CA MET A 79 16.32 1.36 18.92
C MET A 79 14.88 1.54 19.42
N VAL A 80 14.23 0.49 19.90
CA VAL A 80 12.94 0.62 20.60
C VAL A 80 13.10 1.50 21.83
N ASP A 81 14.11 1.28 22.66
CA ASP A 81 14.36 2.10 23.85
C ASP A 81 14.64 3.57 23.51
N VAL A 82 15.37 3.83 22.42
CA VAL A 82 15.57 5.20 21.91
C VAL A 82 14.23 5.84 21.53
N VAL A 83 13.37 5.13 20.79
CA VAL A 83 12.06 5.65 20.39
C VAL A 83 11.16 5.89 21.61
N LYS A 84 11.21 5.02 22.61
CA LYS A 84 10.52 5.21 23.91
C LYS A 84 11.02 6.46 24.64
N ALA A 85 12.34 6.66 24.70
CA ALA A 85 12.95 7.81 25.35
C ALA A 85 12.61 9.14 24.67
N LEU A 86 12.34 9.12 23.36
CA LEU A 86 11.85 10.29 22.60
C LEU A 86 10.38 10.63 22.87
N GLY A 87 9.65 9.82 23.65
CA GLY A 87 8.24 10.04 23.96
C GLY A 87 7.30 9.83 22.78
N ILE A 88 7.72 9.03 21.78
CA ILE A 88 6.87 8.72 20.63
C ILE A 88 5.78 7.73 21.05
N GLU A 89 4.52 8.12 20.86
CA GLU A 89 3.36 7.33 21.26
C GLU A 89 2.91 6.33 20.19
N TYR A 90 3.18 6.62 18.91
CA TYR A 90 2.70 5.83 17.79
C TYR A 90 3.77 5.65 16.71
N ILE A 91 3.72 4.51 16.05
CA ILE A 91 4.48 4.22 14.83
C ILE A 91 3.51 3.78 13.74
N ALA A 92 3.62 4.31 12.53
CA ALA A 92 2.86 3.82 11.38
C ALA A 92 3.78 3.16 10.36
N ALA A 93 3.42 1.96 9.88
CA ALA A 93 4.25 1.26 8.91
C ALA A 93 3.46 0.21 8.13
N ASN A 94 3.81 0.06 6.84
CA ASN A 94 3.50 -1.15 6.09
C ASN A 94 4.50 -2.25 6.48
N PRO A 95 4.08 -3.38 7.07
CA PRO A 95 5.00 -4.42 7.51
C PRO A 95 6.02 -4.83 6.45
N GLY A 96 7.27 -4.98 6.86
CA GLY A 96 8.36 -5.19 5.91
C GLY A 96 9.50 -6.05 6.39
N SER A 97 9.99 -6.91 5.48
CA SER A 97 11.14 -7.79 5.73
C SER A 97 12.45 -7.01 5.91
N SER A 98 12.52 -5.79 5.37
CA SER A 98 13.68 -4.89 5.40
C SER A 98 13.96 -4.27 6.78
N PHE A 99 12.96 -4.22 7.65
CA PHE A 99 13.07 -3.77 9.05
C PHE A 99 12.40 -4.75 10.01
N ARG A 100 12.33 -6.04 9.63
CA ARG A 100 11.64 -7.09 10.40
C ARG A 100 12.10 -7.18 11.85
N SER A 101 13.39 -6.98 12.12
CA SER A 101 13.94 -6.99 13.48
C SER A 101 13.35 -5.86 14.32
N LEU A 102 13.21 -4.65 13.76
CA LEU A 102 12.58 -3.53 14.44
C LEU A 102 11.10 -3.78 14.70
N HIS A 103 10.38 -4.33 13.72
CA HIS A 103 8.97 -4.68 13.86
C HIS A 103 8.75 -5.73 14.97
N GLU A 104 9.59 -6.77 14.99
CA GLU A 104 9.62 -7.80 16.02
C GLU A 104 9.88 -7.19 17.40
N SER A 105 10.91 -6.36 17.52
CA SER A 105 11.26 -5.67 18.77
C SER A 105 10.14 -4.75 19.26
N PHE A 106 9.40 -4.03 18.40
CA PHE A 106 8.30 -3.20 18.89
C PHE A 106 7.16 -4.01 19.50
N ILE A 107 6.85 -5.17 18.90
CA ILE A 107 5.75 -6.02 19.36
C ILE A 107 6.16 -6.79 20.61
N ASN A 108 7.27 -7.53 20.56
CA ASN A 108 7.62 -8.52 21.57
C ASN A 108 8.49 -7.96 22.70
N TYR A 109 9.54 -7.20 22.39
CA TYR A 109 10.35 -6.52 23.40
C TYR A 109 9.64 -5.27 23.94
N GLY A 110 9.07 -4.47 23.03
CA GLY A 110 8.43 -3.19 23.31
C GLY A 110 7.05 -3.31 23.93
N GLY A 111 6.38 -4.45 23.77
CA GLY A 111 5.03 -4.72 24.26
C GLY A 111 3.92 -4.00 23.50
N ASN A 112 4.20 -3.52 22.28
CA ASN A 112 3.27 -2.76 21.43
C ASN A 112 2.54 -1.61 22.15
N LYS A 113 3.25 -0.91 23.03
CA LYS A 113 2.71 0.20 23.81
C LYS A 113 3.79 1.23 24.05
N ASN A 114 3.47 2.50 23.76
CA ASN A 114 4.37 3.63 23.88
C ASN A 114 5.76 3.30 23.29
N PRO A 115 5.89 3.06 21.99
CA PRO A 115 4.91 3.33 20.93
C PRO A 115 3.97 2.16 20.59
N GLU A 116 2.73 2.46 20.21
CA GLU A 116 1.80 1.51 19.58
C GLU A 116 2.01 1.45 18.06
N TRP A 117 2.03 0.24 17.51
CA TRP A 117 2.20 -0.02 16.08
C TRP A 117 0.88 0.06 15.31
N LEU A 118 0.83 0.96 14.34
CA LEU A 118 -0.27 1.15 13.41
C LEU A 118 0.09 0.53 12.06
N THR A 119 -0.54 -0.59 11.76
CA THR A 119 -0.36 -1.30 10.49
C THR A 119 -1.02 -0.54 9.34
N CYS A 120 -0.23 -0.22 8.33
CA CYS A 120 -0.67 0.41 7.09
C CYS A 120 -0.60 -0.57 5.91
N CYS A 121 -1.37 -0.32 4.85
CA CYS A 121 -1.27 -1.10 3.62
C CYS A 121 -0.21 -0.56 2.64
N HIS A 122 0.29 0.66 2.86
CA HIS A 122 1.20 1.34 1.94
C HIS A 122 2.10 2.33 2.71
N GLU A 123 3.32 2.53 2.23
CA GLU A 123 4.32 3.42 2.83
C GLU A 123 3.86 4.88 2.79
N GLU A 124 3.25 5.29 1.69
CA GLU A 124 2.65 6.62 1.54
C GLU A 124 1.61 6.91 2.65
N SER A 125 0.75 5.94 2.94
CA SER A 125 -0.26 6.06 4.01
C SER A 125 0.38 6.18 5.39
N SER A 126 1.52 5.50 5.60
CA SER A 126 2.25 5.55 6.87
C SER A 126 2.75 6.97 7.16
N ILE A 127 3.30 7.66 6.15
CA ILE A 127 3.72 9.06 6.27
C ILE A 127 2.51 9.99 6.43
N ALA A 128 1.40 9.76 5.70
CA ALA A 128 0.19 10.58 5.80
C ALA A 128 -0.41 10.57 7.21
N ILE A 129 -0.42 9.39 7.85
CA ILE A 129 -0.92 9.25 9.23
C ILE A 129 -0.05 10.05 10.19
N ALA A 130 1.28 9.96 10.05
CA ALA A 130 2.19 10.75 10.88
C ALA A 130 2.02 12.26 10.67
N ASP A 131 1.83 12.71 9.42
CA ASP A 131 1.55 14.11 9.09
C ASP A 131 0.25 14.59 9.76
N GLY A 132 -0.84 13.82 9.62
CA GLY A 132 -2.12 14.11 10.24
C GLY A 132 -2.08 14.08 11.76
N TYR A 133 -1.36 13.12 12.35
CA TYR A 133 -1.21 12.98 13.79
C TYR A 133 -0.57 14.22 14.40
N PHE A 134 0.52 14.73 13.82
CA PHE A 134 1.16 15.94 14.32
C PHE A 134 0.24 17.15 14.22
N ARG A 135 -0.54 17.30 13.13
CA ARG A 135 -1.47 18.42 12.98
C ARG A 135 -2.57 18.46 14.04
N VAL A 136 -2.94 17.30 14.58
CA VAL A 136 -3.99 17.18 15.60
C VAL A 136 -3.42 17.24 17.02
N SER A 137 -2.33 16.50 17.29
CA SER A 137 -1.77 16.35 18.63
C SER A 137 -0.65 17.35 18.97
N GLY A 138 0.00 17.90 17.94
CA GLY A 138 1.25 18.66 18.08
C GLY A 138 2.47 17.82 18.43
N GLN A 139 2.34 16.49 18.49
CA GLN A 139 3.42 15.57 18.84
C GLN A 139 3.98 14.89 17.59
N PRO A 140 5.31 14.71 17.49
CA PRO A 140 5.91 14.01 16.36
C PRO A 140 5.55 12.52 16.38
N MET A 141 5.57 11.92 15.21
CA MET A 141 5.28 10.49 15.03
C MET A 141 6.34 9.85 14.15
N VAL A 142 6.65 8.59 14.45
CA VAL A 142 7.54 7.78 13.62
C VAL A 142 6.73 7.10 12.53
N ALA A 143 7.24 7.13 11.32
CA ALA A 143 6.72 6.35 10.21
C ALA A 143 7.84 5.51 9.61
N MET A 144 7.54 4.26 9.27
CA MET A 144 8.53 3.37 8.68
C MET A 144 8.16 3.00 7.25
N ALA A 145 9.17 2.89 6.40
CA ALA A 145 9.02 2.47 5.02
C ALA A 145 10.11 1.48 4.62
N HIS A 146 9.79 0.63 3.65
CA HIS A 146 10.80 -0.20 3.01
C HIS A 146 11.81 0.68 2.27
N GLY A 147 13.07 0.24 2.20
CA GLY A 147 14.09 0.92 1.40
C GLY A 147 13.80 0.86 -0.10
N THR A 148 14.48 1.69 -0.89
CA THR A 148 14.36 1.75 -2.37
C THR A 148 12.93 2.00 -2.86
N VAL A 149 12.18 0.97 -3.26
CA VAL A 149 10.85 1.14 -3.84
C VAL A 149 9.85 1.64 -2.80
N GLY A 150 9.90 1.16 -1.56
CA GLY A 150 9.04 1.70 -0.50
C GLY A 150 9.31 3.18 -0.22
N LEU A 151 10.58 3.61 -0.29
CA LEU A 151 10.95 5.02 -0.16
C LEU A 151 10.43 5.85 -1.34
N GLN A 152 10.51 5.32 -2.57
CA GLN A 152 9.94 5.99 -3.75
C GLN A 152 8.43 6.16 -3.58
N HIS A 153 7.73 5.16 -3.06
CA HIS A 153 6.30 5.23 -2.75
C HIS A 153 6.00 6.22 -1.61
N ALA A 154 6.86 6.32 -0.60
CA ALA A 154 6.72 7.29 0.50
C ALA A 154 7.05 8.73 0.10
N SER A 155 7.84 8.92 -0.96
CA SER A 155 8.49 10.20 -1.30
C SER A 155 7.53 11.37 -1.43
N MET A 156 6.35 11.15 -2.03
CA MET A 156 5.36 12.20 -2.24
C MET A 156 4.85 12.77 -0.92
N ASN A 157 4.56 11.91 0.06
CA ASN A 157 4.10 12.35 1.37
C ASN A 157 5.22 12.86 2.27
N ILE A 158 6.45 12.39 2.09
CA ILE A 158 7.62 13.02 2.73
C ILE A 158 7.76 14.47 2.26
N TYR A 159 7.61 14.70 0.96
CA TYR A 159 7.62 16.07 0.41
C TYR A 159 6.47 16.92 0.95
N ASN A 160 5.26 16.35 1.06
CA ASN A 160 4.12 17.06 1.64
C ASN A 160 4.36 17.46 3.11
N ALA A 161 4.88 16.53 3.93
CA ALA A 161 5.24 16.81 5.32
C ALA A 161 6.32 17.89 5.43
N PHE A 162 7.33 17.85 4.55
CA PHE A 162 8.38 18.87 4.47
C PHE A 162 7.82 20.26 4.15
N VAL A 163 6.98 20.39 3.11
CA VAL A 163 6.35 21.65 2.74
C VAL A 163 5.44 22.15 3.87
N GLY A 164 4.72 21.24 4.52
CA GLY A 164 3.86 21.52 5.67
C GLY A 164 4.60 21.82 6.98
N ARG A 165 5.94 21.73 7.01
CA ARG A 165 6.78 21.87 8.22
C ARG A 165 6.38 20.92 9.34
N ILE A 166 5.98 19.71 8.96
CA ILE A 166 5.51 18.69 9.89
C ILE A 166 6.68 17.78 10.26
N PRO A 167 7.03 17.65 11.55
CA PRO A 167 8.13 16.79 12.00
C PRO A 167 7.67 15.33 12.01
N VAL A 168 8.09 14.59 10.98
CA VAL A 168 7.91 13.14 10.87
C VAL A 168 9.26 12.46 10.96
N PHE A 169 9.41 11.49 11.86
CA PHE A 169 10.61 10.66 11.95
C PHE A 169 10.49 9.47 11.01
N VAL A 170 11.25 9.46 9.92
CA VAL A 170 11.19 8.38 8.91
C VAL A 170 12.33 7.38 9.15
N ILE A 171 11.98 6.13 9.45
CA ILE A 171 12.94 5.02 9.55
C ILE A 171 12.81 4.15 8.31
N LEU A 172 13.94 3.93 7.62
CA LEU A 172 13.99 3.15 6.39
C LEU A 172 14.70 1.84 6.62
N GLY A 173 14.01 0.73 6.36
CA GLY A 173 14.66 -0.58 6.32
C GLY A 173 15.50 -0.71 5.06
N ASN A 174 16.82 -0.73 5.19
CA ASN A 174 17.70 -1.05 4.09
C ASN A 174 18.27 -2.46 4.27
N ALA A 175 18.19 -3.27 3.22
CA ALA A 175 18.79 -4.59 3.22
C ALA A 175 19.72 -4.72 2.01
N LEU A 176 20.98 -5.03 2.34
CA LEU A 176 22.09 -5.38 1.44
C LEU A 176 22.67 -4.21 0.62
N ASP A 177 23.96 -4.37 0.29
CA ASP A 177 24.63 -3.58 -0.74
C ASP A 177 23.81 -3.65 -2.05
N ALA A 178 23.71 -2.53 -2.76
CA ALA A 178 23.03 -2.45 -4.06
C ALA A 178 23.54 -3.52 -5.03
N ASN A 179 24.82 -3.89 -4.93
CA ASN A 179 25.45 -4.93 -5.76
C ASN A 179 25.06 -6.38 -5.34
N ALA A 180 24.58 -6.58 -4.12
CA ALA A 180 24.21 -7.89 -3.57
C ALA A 180 22.70 -8.14 -3.57
N ARG A 181 21.91 -7.19 -4.11
CA ARG A 181 20.46 -7.31 -4.19
C ARG A 181 20.05 -8.34 -5.23
N ARG A 182 19.14 -9.24 -4.87
CA ARG A 182 18.50 -10.14 -5.85
C ARG A 182 17.69 -9.28 -6.86
N PRO A 183 17.75 -9.58 -8.17
CA PRO A 183 17.01 -8.84 -9.19
C PRO A 183 15.49 -8.93 -8.99
#